data_AF-A0A535RHI5-F1
#
_entry.id   AF-A0A535RHI5-F1
#
_cell.length_a   1.000
_cell.length_b   1.000
_cell.length_c   1.000
_cell.angle_alpha   90.00
_cell.angle_beta   90.00
_cell.angle_gamma   90.00
#
_symmetry.space_group_name_H-M   'P 1'
#
loop_
_entity.id
_entity.type
_entity.pdbx_description
1 polymer ?
#
loop_
_entity_poly.entity_id
_entity_poly.type
_entity_poly.pdbx_seq_one_letter_code
_entity_poly.pdbx_strand_id
1 'polypeptide(L)'
;MPCRDRCDARPRRRRAAARWRASRHGLRGRGMRDALARKHHRQQALLRVVSQQRLSTQADVVRALRRAGFAATQATVSRDVVELGLVKVARDGTHAYAPPSAAAPGGGMERLRRFCEDYPVEGALATNLVVLRSLPGTANALAAALDASRLDEAVGTLAGDDTVFIAATNERHARALLGRLTTFGIARKGTK
;
A
#
# COMPACT_ATOMS: atom_id res chain seq x y z
N MET A 1 23.18 2.98 76.54
CA MET A 1 22.19 2.08 77.18
C MET A 1 22.16 2.38 78.67
N PRO A 2 21.11 2.00 79.43
CA PRO A 2 19.80 1.40 79.05
C PRO A 2 18.69 2.48 79.02
N CYS A 3 17.36 2.29 78.91
CA CYS A 3 16.42 1.24 78.41
C CYS A 3 15.14 1.99 77.92
N ARG A 4 14.37 1.59 76.89
CA ARG A 4 13.30 0.55 76.85
C ARG A 4 12.22 0.71 77.93
N ASP A 5 10.91 0.62 77.65
CA ASP A 5 10.11 0.36 76.41
C ASP A 5 8.92 1.39 76.37
N ARG A 6 7.69 1.24 75.79
CA ARG A 6 6.97 0.15 75.10
C ARG A 6 5.88 0.68 74.12
N CYS A 7 4.67 0.12 74.13
CA CYS A 7 3.54 0.34 73.21
C CYS A 7 2.49 1.31 73.83
N ASP A 8 1.32 1.65 73.25
CA ASP A 8 0.54 1.02 72.17
C ASP A 8 -0.54 1.97 71.55
N ALA A 9 -1.40 1.39 70.70
CA ALA A 9 -2.75 1.80 70.33
C ALA A 9 -2.95 2.93 69.29
N ARG A 10 -3.41 2.51 68.09
CA ARG A 10 -4.24 3.34 67.19
C ARG A 10 -5.72 3.07 67.47
N PRO A 11 -6.63 4.01 67.14
CA PRO A 11 -7.76 3.56 66.32
C PRO A 11 -8.08 4.42 65.10
N ARG A 12 -8.51 3.70 64.06
CA ARG A 12 -8.93 4.15 62.73
C ARG A 12 -10.05 5.20 62.79
N ARG A 13 -10.03 6.20 61.90
CA ARG A 13 -11.22 6.58 61.12
C ARG A 13 -10.92 6.73 59.63
N ARG A 14 -11.83 6.17 58.83
CA ARG A 14 -11.76 6.07 57.37
C ARG A 14 -12.27 7.36 56.72
N ARG A 15 -11.66 7.75 55.59
CA ARG A 15 -12.40 8.22 54.41
C ARG A 15 -11.91 7.41 53.21
N ALA A 16 -12.79 7.19 52.23
CA ALA A 16 -12.60 6.23 51.15
C ALA A 16 -13.05 6.80 49.81
N ALA A 17 -12.57 6.18 48.72
CA ALA A 17 -12.85 6.49 47.32
C ALA A 17 -12.38 7.89 46.84
N ALA A 18 -12.14 8.10 45.53
CA ALA A 18 -12.24 7.15 44.41
C ALA A 18 -10.87 6.96 43.72
N ARG A 19 -10.32 5.74 43.77
CA ARG A 19 -9.26 5.33 42.84
C ARG A 19 -9.92 4.88 41.53
N TRP A 20 -9.93 5.74 40.52
CA TRP A 20 -10.31 5.38 39.15
C TRP A 20 -9.41 4.24 38.64
N ARG A 21 -9.92 3.00 38.64
CA ARG A 21 -9.24 1.85 38.05
C ARG A 21 -9.40 1.91 36.53
N ALA A 22 -8.58 2.72 35.86
CA ALA A 22 -8.52 2.76 34.40
C ALA A 22 -8.33 1.36 33.82
N SER A 23 -9.24 0.94 32.95
CA SER A 23 -9.40 -0.45 32.53
C SER A 23 -8.20 -0.96 31.71
N ARG A 24 -7.49 -1.97 32.24
CA ARG A 24 -6.31 -2.59 31.59
C ARG A 24 -6.60 -3.28 30.24
N HIS A 25 -7.86 -3.33 29.79
CA HIS A 25 -8.25 -3.89 28.49
C HIS A 25 -7.83 -3.03 27.27
N GLY A 26 -7.75 -1.70 27.41
CA GLY A 26 -7.48 -0.82 26.25
C GLY A 26 -6.12 -1.02 25.58
N LEU A 27 -5.11 -1.47 26.34
CA LEU A 27 -3.73 -1.55 25.87
C LEU A 27 -3.49 -2.65 24.82
N ARG A 28 -4.23 -3.78 24.88
CA ARG A 28 -4.05 -4.88 23.92
C ARG A 28 -4.49 -4.51 22.50
N GLY A 29 -5.54 -3.67 22.37
CA GLY A 29 -6.06 -3.24 21.07
C GLY A 29 -5.13 -2.30 20.30
N ARG A 30 -4.31 -1.51 21.00
CA ARG A 30 -3.39 -0.54 20.37
C ARG A 30 -2.22 -1.25 19.70
N GLY A 31 -1.46 -2.06 20.47
CA GLY A 31 -0.29 -2.77 19.96
C GLY A 31 -0.56 -3.71 18.78
N MET A 32 -1.77 -4.29 18.71
CA MET A 32 -2.17 -5.13 17.58
C MET A 32 -2.48 -4.31 16.31
N ARG A 33 -3.11 -3.14 16.44
CA ARG A 33 -3.28 -2.19 15.32
C ARG A 33 -1.93 -1.68 14.82
N ASP A 34 -1.04 -1.31 15.73
CA ASP A 34 0.31 -0.84 15.38
C ASP A 34 1.13 -1.93 14.68
N ALA A 35 0.98 -3.21 15.07
CA ALA A 35 1.61 -4.35 14.42
C ALA A 35 1.05 -4.62 13.02
N LEU A 36 -0.28 -4.52 12.85
CA LEU A 36 -0.95 -4.68 11.56
C LEU A 36 -0.56 -3.55 10.59
N ALA A 37 -0.48 -2.31 11.09
CA ALA A 37 0.00 -1.16 10.32
C ALA A 37 1.47 -1.35 9.89
N ARG A 38 2.37 -1.79 10.77
CA ARG A 38 3.78 -2.10 10.41
C ARG A 38 3.88 -3.23 9.38
N LYS A 39 2.99 -4.23 9.44
CA LYS A 39 2.89 -5.29 8.41
C LYS A 39 2.48 -4.70 7.06
N HIS A 40 1.39 -3.92 7.01
CA HIS A 40 0.91 -3.32 5.76
C HIS A 40 1.95 -2.40 5.11
N HIS A 41 2.58 -1.49 5.86
CA HIS A 41 3.63 -0.62 5.30
C HIS A 41 4.83 -1.40 4.75
N ARG A 42 5.24 -2.50 5.41
CA ARG A 42 6.29 -3.40 4.89
C ARG A 42 5.86 -4.11 3.61
N GLN A 43 4.61 -4.53 3.51
CA GLN A 43 4.05 -5.18 2.32
C GLN A 43 3.93 -4.20 1.14
N GLN A 44 3.55 -2.94 1.39
CA GLN A 44 3.60 -1.86 0.39
C GLN A 44 5.04 -1.51 -0.03
N ALA A 45 6.00 -1.54 0.90
CA ALA A 45 7.42 -1.38 0.56
C ALA A 45 7.94 -2.56 -0.28
N LEU A 46 7.51 -3.79 0.03
CA LEU A 46 7.84 -5.00 -0.71
C LEU A 46 7.37 -4.92 -2.17
N LEU A 47 6.09 -4.59 -2.40
CA LEU A 47 5.52 -4.40 -3.74
C LEU A 47 6.31 -3.38 -4.57
N ARG A 48 6.72 -2.25 -3.96
CA ARG A 48 7.52 -1.22 -4.63
C ARG A 48 8.91 -1.73 -4.99
N VAL A 49 9.65 -2.37 -4.07
CA VAL A 49 11.03 -2.82 -4.38
C VAL A 49 11.07 -3.96 -5.40
N VAL A 50 10.10 -4.89 -5.44
CA VAL A 50 10.06 -5.92 -6.51
C VAL A 50 9.64 -5.37 -7.87
N SER A 51 8.93 -4.23 -7.91
CA SER A 51 8.58 -3.55 -9.15
C SER A 51 9.75 -2.73 -9.71
N GLN A 52 10.57 -2.16 -8.83
CA GLN A 52 11.70 -1.27 -9.16
C GLN A 52 13.04 -2.01 -9.32
N GLN A 53 13.26 -3.16 -8.66
CA GLN A 53 14.56 -3.85 -8.60
C GLN A 53 14.42 -5.32 -8.99
N ARG A 54 15.40 -5.87 -9.71
CA ARG A 54 15.48 -7.31 -10.02
C ARG A 54 15.95 -8.06 -8.78
N LEU A 55 15.00 -8.65 -8.05
CA LEU A 55 15.25 -9.37 -6.80
C LEU A 55 15.02 -10.87 -7.00
N SER A 56 16.10 -11.65 -7.16
CA SER A 56 16.05 -13.06 -7.55
C SER A 56 15.86 -14.02 -6.37
N THR A 57 16.31 -13.64 -5.18
CA THR A 57 16.23 -14.43 -3.95
C THR A 57 15.50 -13.68 -2.83
N GLN A 58 14.98 -14.42 -1.85
CA GLN A 58 14.40 -13.81 -0.65
C GLN A 58 15.45 -13.04 0.19
N ALA A 59 16.75 -13.39 0.07
CA ALA A 59 17.82 -12.64 0.71
C ALA A 59 18.00 -11.24 0.08
N ASP A 60 17.83 -11.11 -1.24
CA ASP A 60 17.83 -9.81 -1.93
C ASP A 60 16.66 -8.95 -1.47
N VAL A 61 15.47 -9.55 -1.35
CA VAL A 61 14.26 -8.89 -0.84
C VAL A 61 14.46 -8.42 0.61
N VAL A 62 15.06 -9.24 1.49
CA VAL A 62 15.41 -8.82 2.87
C VAL A 62 16.40 -7.66 2.85
N ARG A 63 17.43 -7.69 1.98
CA ARG A 63 18.40 -6.58 1.84
C ARG A 63 17.74 -5.31 1.30
N ALA A 64 16.83 -5.40 0.34
CA ALA A 64 16.08 -4.26 -0.21
C ALA A 64 15.16 -3.62 0.84
N LEU A 65 14.37 -4.44 1.56
CA LEU A 65 13.48 -3.96 2.62
C LEU A 65 14.24 -3.28 3.76
N ARG A 66 15.38 -3.84 4.19
CA ARG A 66 16.23 -3.22 5.23
C ARG A 66 16.79 -1.86 4.79
N ARG A 67 17.24 -1.73 3.54
CA ARG A 67 17.67 -0.43 2.97
C ARG A 67 16.53 0.58 2.89
N ALA A 68 15.29 0.13 2.70
CA ALA A 68 14.08 0.95 2.76
C ALA A 68 13.56 1.22 4.20
N GLY A 69 14.33 0.89 5.24
CA GLY A 69 13.97 1.13 6.64
C GLY A 69 13.08 0.05 7.30
N PHE A 70 12.75 -1.03 6.59
CA PHE A 70 11.86 -2.08 7.10
C PHE A 70 12.61 -3.26 7.71
N ALA A 71 12.40 -3.48 9.01
CA ALA A 71 12.87 -4.68 9.68
C ALA A 71 12.22 -5.93 9.09
N ALA A 72 13.04 -6.79 8.47
CA ALA A 72 12.63 -8.01 7.79
C ALA A 72 13.62 -9.17 8.03
N THR A 73 13.07 -10.38 8.07
CA THR A 73 13.81 -11.66 8.06
C THR A 73 13.34 -12.51 6.88
N GLN A 74 14.07 -13.57 6.52
CA GLN A 74 13.64 -14.47 5.45
C GLN A 74 12.27 -15.12 5.76
N ALA A 75 12.01 -15.51 7.01
CA ALA A 75 10.72 -16.08 7.40
C ALA A 75 9.57 -15.07 7.29
N THR A 76 9.82 -13.78 7.61
CA THR A 76 8.85 -12.70 7.41
C THR A 76 8.58 -12.48 5.93
N VAL A 77 9.63 -12.36 5.11
CA VAL A 77 9.52 -12.16 3.66
C VAL A 77 8.85 -13.35 2.98
N SER A 78 9.11 -14.59 3.40
CA SER A 78 8.48 -15.76 2.81
C SER A 78 6.97 -15.81 3.08
N ARG A 79 6.50 -15.30 4.23
CA ARG A 79 5.07 -15.12 4.50
C ARG A 79 4.49 -13.98 3.68
N ASP A 80 5.14 -12.81 3.65
CA ASP A 80 4.68 -11.66 2.86
C ASP A 80 4.61 -11.98 1.34
N VAL A 81 5.57 -12.77 0.82
CA VAL A 81 5.59 -13.28 -0.56
C VAL A 81 4.34 -14.11 -0.87
N VAL A 82 3.96 -15.02 0.02
CA VAL A 82 2.79 -15.89 -0.16
C VAL A 82 1.48 -15.09 0.00
N GLU A 83 1.38 -14.26 1.04
CA GLU A 83 0.19 -13.43 1.29
C GLU A 83 -0.10 -12.41 0.18
N LEU A 84 0.94 -11.90 -0.49
CA LEU A 84 0.81 -10.97 -1.63
C LEU A 84 0.77 -11.67 -2.99
N GLY A 85 0.81 -13.02 -3.03
CA GLY A 85 0.83 -13.79 -4.28
C GLY A 85 2.02 -13.48 -5.19
N LEU A 86 3.20 -13.13 -4.63
CA LEU A 86 4.36 -12.74 -5.43
C LEU A 86 4.92 -13.94 -6.20
N VAL A 87 5.00 -13.75 -7.51
CA VAL A 87 5.40 -14.73 -8.52
C VAL A 87 6.87 -14.55 -8.88
N LYS A 88 7.52 -15.59 -9.39
CA LYS A 88 8.81 -15.47 -10.09
C LYS A 88 8.58 -15.41 -11.60
N VAL A 89 8.83 -14.25 -12.20
CA VAL A 89 8.78 -14.05 -13.66
C VAL A 89 10.19 -14.09 -14.23
N ALA A 90 10.34 -14.63 -15.44
CA ALA A 90 11.56 -14.46 -16.22
C ALA A 90 11.56 -13.05 -16.84
N ARG A 91 12.61 -12.28 -16.58
CA ARG A 91 12.85 -10.95 -17.16
C ARG A 91 14.29 -10.93 -17.65
N ASP A 92 14.48 -10.73 -18.94
CA ASP A 92 15.78 -10.71 -19.65
C ASP A 92 16.73 -11.83 -19.17
N GLY A 93 16.29 -13.09 -19.29
CA GLY A 93 17.06 -14.27 -18.92
C GLY A 93 17.21 -14.57 -17.41
N THR A 94 16.69 -13.72 -16.51
CA THR A 94 16.78 -13.94 -15.05
C THR A 94 15.41 -14.04 -14.39
N HIS A 95 15.23 -14.98 -13.46
CA HIS A 95 14.02 -15.05 -12.63
C HIS A 95 14.07 -14.04 -11.47
N ALA A 96 13.10 -13.11 -11.43
CA ALA A 96 12.94 -12.15 -10.35
C ALA A 96 11.53 -12.25 -9.73
N TYR A 97 11.41 -11.93 -8.44
CA TYR A 97 10.11 -11.71 -7.80
C TYR A 97 9.39 -10.51 -8.43
N ALA A 98 8.08 -10.63 -8.62
CA ALA A 98 7.21 -9.58 -9.16
C ALA A 98 5.78 -9.72 -8.58
N PRO A 99 4.93 -8.68 -8.61
CA PRO A 99 3.52 -8.80 -8.25
C PRO A 99 2.78 -9.74 -9.23
N PRO A 100 1.67 -10.39 -8.81
CA PRO A 100 0.94 -11.33 -9.67
C PRO A 100 0.46 -10.71 -10.99
N SER A 101 0.15 -9.40 -11.01
CA SER A 101 -0.18 -8.65 -12.23
C SER A 101 0.93 -8.70 -13.29
N ALA A 102 2.20 -8.80 -12.89
CA ALA A 102 3.34 -8.90 -13.81
C ALA A 102 3.49 -10.27 -14.49
N ALA A 103 2.90 -11.34 -13.92
CA ALA A 103 2.87 -12.66 -14.57
C ALA A 103 1.73 -12.84 -15.58
N ALA A 104 0.77 -11.90 -15.65
CA ALA A 104 -0.31 -11.96 -16.63
C ALA A 104 0.25 -12.03 -18.07
N PRO A 105 -0.07 -13.09 -18.86
CA PRO A 105 0.31 -13.19 -20.27
C PRO A 105 -0.47 -12.15 -21.08
N GLY A 106 0.14 -10.97 -21.23
CA GLY A 106 -0.46 -9.81 -21.87
C GLY A 106 0.41 -8.58 -21.69
N GLY A 107 0.27 -7.60 -22.59
CA GLY A 107 0.89 -6.29 -22.43
C GLY A 107 0.28 -5.50 -21.28
N GLY A 108 0.76 -4.27 -21.03
CA GLY A 108 0.12 -3.39 -20.05
C GLY A 108 -1.37 -3.18 -20.30
N MET A 109 -1.77 -3.10 -21.58
CA MET A 109 -3.18 -2.99 -21.99
C MET A 109 -4.09 -4.07 -21.40
N GLU A 110 -3.63 -5.33 -21.31
CA GLU A 110 -4.44 -6.41 -20.72
C GLU A 110 -4.48 -6.33 -19.19
N ARG A 111 -3.43 -5.81 -18.55
CA ARG A 111 -3.46 -5.48 -17.11
C ARG A 111 -4.42 -4.33 -16.82
N LEU A 112 -4.41 -3.30 -17.67
CA LEU A 112 -5.28 -2.13 -17.57
C LEU A 112 -6.74 -2.51 -17.79
N ARG A 113 -7.04 -3.29 -18.84
CA ARG A 113 -8.38 -3.82 -19.11
C ARG A 113 -8.92 -4.60 -17.91
N ARG A 114 -8.17 -5.59 -17.41
CA ARG A 114 -8.57 -6.37 -16.22
C ARG A 114 -8.78 -5.51 -14.99
N PHE A 115 -7.91 -4.53 -14.72
CA PHE A 115 -8.09 -3.63 -13.59
C PHE A 115 -9.42 -2.84 -13.67
N CYS A 116 -9.82 -2.43 -14.88
CA CYS A 116 -11.09 -1.74 -15.12
C CYS A 116 -12.31 -2.67 -15.18
N GLU A 117 -12.11 -3.99 -15.34
CA GLU A 117 -13.14 -5.02 -15.17
C GLU A 117 -13.34 -5.39 -13.68
N ASP A 118 -12.24 -5.49 -12.92
CA ASP A 118 -12.24 -5.80 -11.49
C ASP A 118 -12.69 -4.61 -10.61
N TYR A 119 -12.43 -3.36 -11.05
CA TYR A 119 -12.68 -2.15 -10.27
C TYR A 119 -13.34 -1.03 -11.09
N PRO A 120 -14.38 -0.36 -10.56
CA PRO A 120 -14.94 0.83 -11.20
C PRO A 120 -13.92 1.97 -11.17
N VAL A 121 -13.70 2.59 -12.33
CA VAL A 121 -12.82 3.75 -12.50
C VAL A 121 -13.56 4.87 -13.22
N GLU A 122 -13.61 6.06 -12.62
CA GLU A 122 -14.08 7.30 -13.27
C GLU A 122 -12.89 8.03 -13.92
N GLY A 123 -13.11 8.67 -15.07
CA GLY A 123 -12.12 9.53 -15.73
C GLY A 123 -12.68 10.91 -16.08
N ALA A 124 -11.92 11.96 -15.74
CA ALA A 124 -12.21 13.36 -16.00
C ALA A 124 -11.06 14.05 -16.77
N LEU A 125 -11.35 15.19 -17.40
CA LEU A 125 -10.36 16.05 -18.06
C LEU A 125 -10.15 17.33 -17.25
N ALA A 126 -8.90 17.76 -17.13
CA ALA A 126 -8.50 19.07 -16.63
C ALA A 126 -7.39 19.61 -17.55
N THR A 127 -7.79 20.34 -18.59
CA THR A 127 -6.94 20.76 -19.73
C THR A 127 -6.06 19.62 -20.28
N ASN A 128 -4.74 19.64 -20.06
CA ASN A 128 -3.82 18.60 -20.55
C ASN A 128 -3.65 17.41 -19.57
N LEU A 129 -4.36 17.40 -18.45
CA LEU A 129 -4.39 16.29 -17.51
C LEU A 129 -5.64 15.43 -17.71
N VAL A 130 -5.46 14.11 -17.65
CA VAL A 130 -6.56 13.17 -17.36
C VAL A 130 -6.46 12.80 -15.89
N VAL A 131 -7.57 12.93 -15.16
CA VAL A 131 -7.66 12.55 -13.74
C VAL A 131 -8.55 11.32 -13.65
N LEU A 132 -7.98 10.20 -13.22
CA LEU A 132 -8.71 8.97 -12.94
C LEU A 132 -8.97 8.82 -11.44
N ARG A 133 -10.13 8.29 -11.08
CA ARG A 133 -10.53 7.97 -9.71
C ARG A 133 -10.92 6.50 -9.63
N SER A 134 -10.31 5.77 -8.70
CA SER A 134 -10.50 4.35 -8.44
C SER A 134 -11.04 4.15 -7.01
N LEU A 135 -11.10 2.89 -6.55
CA LEU A 135 -11.32 2.60 -5.14
C LEU A 135 -10.10 3.05 -4.28
N PRO A 136 -10.31 3.33 -2.98
CA PRO A 136 -9.22 3.63 -2.05
C PRO A 136 -8.13 2.55 -2.02
N GLY A 137 -6.88 2.96 -1.92
CA GLY A 137 -5.69 2.12 -1.94
C GLY A 137 -5.32 1.48 -3.29
N THR A 138 -6.12 1.65 -4.36
CA THR A 138 -5.86 0.96 -5.65
C THR A 138 -5.20 1.84 -6.72
N ALA A 139 -5.09 3.16 -6.52
CA ALA A 139 -4.53 4.09 -7.51
C ALA A 139 -3.08 3.76 -7.94
N ASN A 140 -2.25 3.27 -7.02
CA ASN A 140 -0.88 2.84 -7.34
C ASN A 140 -0.82 1.63 -8.30
N ALA A 141 -1.82 0.74 -8.24
CA ALA A 141 -1.92 -0.40 -9.17
C ALA A 141 -2.46 0.03 -10.54
N LEU A 142 -3.41 0.98 -10.58
CA LEU A 142 -3.89 1.61 -11.81
C LEU A 142 -2.76 2.33 -12.55
N ALA A 143 -1.98 3.16 -11.86
CA ALA A 143 -0.82 3.85 -12.43
C ALA A 143 0.21 2.86 -13.01
N ALA A 144 0.56 1.80 -12.27
CA ALA A 144 1.47 0.76 -12.76
C ALA A 144 0.96 0.03 -14.01
N ALA A 145 -0.37 -0.13 -14.17
CA ALA A 145 -0.98 -0.69 -15.38
C ALA A 145 -0.94 0.31 -16.56
N LEU A 146 -1.17 1.60 -16.31
CA LEU A 146 -1.06 2.68 -17.31
C LEU A 146 0.38 2.83 -17.83
N ASP A 147 1.37 2.93 -16.93
CA ASP A 147 2.79 3.03 -17.28
C ASP A 147 3.25 1.82 -18.10
N ALA A 148 2.82 0.61 -17.70
CA ALA A 148 3.10 -0.61 -18.44
C ALA A 148 2.40 -0.68 -19.81
N SER A 149 1.36 0.13 -20.03
CA SER A 149 0.61 0.19 -21.30
C SER A 149 1.28 1.04 -22.36
N ARG A 150 2.23 1.91 -21.98
CA ARG A 150 2.99 2.80 -22.89
C ARG A 150 2.08 3.56 -23.86
N LEU A 151 1.13 4.30 -23.30
CA LEU A 151 0.18 5.12 -24.06
C LEU A 151 0.90 6.36 -24.61
N ASP A 152 1.06 6.44 -25.93
CA ASP A 152 1.82 7.50 -26.62
C ASP A 152 1.28 8.93 -26.37
N GLU A 153 0.02 9.03 -25.93
CA GLU A 153 -0.61 10.29 -25.55
C GLU A 153 -0.12 10.82 -24.18
N ALA A 154 0.48 9.97 -23.34
CA ALA A 154 0.85 10.26 -21.96
C ALA A 154 2.35 10.54 -21.80
N VAL A 155 2.67 11.63 -21.10
CA VAL A 155 4.02 12.03 -20.68
C VAL A 155 4.45 11.31 -19.39
N GLY A 156 3.48 11.01 -18.51
CA GLY A 156 3.72 10.26 -17.27
C GLY A 156 2.51 10.26 -16.34
N THR A 157 2.57 9.44 -15.29
CA THR A 157 1.51 9.30 -14.28
C THR A 157 1.98 9.69 -12.87
N LEU A 158 1.03 10.01 -11.99
CA LEU A 158 1.25 10.23 -10.56
C LEU A 158 0.06 9.67 -9.76
N ALA A 159 0.32 8.71 -8.86
CA ALA A 159 -0.70 8.09 -8.02
C ALA A 159 -0.77 8.68 -6.60
N GLY A 160 -1.99 8.94 -6.15
CA GLY A 160 -2.35 9.08 -4.74
C GLY A 160 -2.84 7.74 -4.16
N ASP A 161 -3.91 7.79 -3.36
CA ASP A 161 -4.55 6.59 -2.78
C ASP A 161 -5.73 6.08 -3.63
N ASP A 162 -6.67 6.97 -3.95
CA ASP A 162 -7.89 6.74 -4.75
C ASP A 162 -7.85 7.41 -6.14
N THR A 163 -6.80 8.18 -6.43
CA THR A 163 -6.74 9.09 -7.58
C THR A 163 -5.41 8.96 -8.32
N VAL A 164 -5.45 8.94 -9.66
CA VAL A 164 -4.26 8.97 -10.54
C VAL A 164 -4.36 10.18 -11.46
N PHE A 165 -3.32 11.00 -11.50
CA PHE A 165 -3.14 12.03 -12.52
C PHE A 165 -2.29 11.45 -13.67
N ILE A 166 -2.71 11.73 -14.91
CA ILE A 166 -1.94 11.43 -16.12
C ILE A 166 -1.71 12.73 -16.86
N ALA A 167 -0.46 13.12 -17.08
CA ALA A 167 -0.11 14.28 -17.86
C ALA A 167 -0.01 13.91 -19.35
N ALA A 168 -0.71 14.63 -20.22
CA ALA A 168 -0.53 14.58 -21.66
C ALA A 168 0.21 15.81 -22.17
N THR A 169 0.82 15.74 -23.37
CA THR A 169 1.58 16.85 -23.95
C THR A 169 0.73 18.07 -24.30
N ASN A 170 -0.58 17.86 -24.52
CA ASN A 170 -1.55 18.90 -24.84
C ASN A 170 -2.99 18.39 -24.60
N GLU A 171 -3.97 19.29 -24.65
CA GLU A 171 -5.38 18.99 -24.41
C GLU A 171 -5.99 18.01 -25.44
N ARG A 172 -5.53 18.05 -26.70
CA ARG A 172 -5.97 17.09 -27.74
C ARG A 172 -5.52 15.67 -27.40
N HIS A 173 -4.31 15.52 -26.87
CA HIS A 173 -3.78 14.22 -26.43
C HIS A 173 -4.47 13.76 -25.14
N ALA A 174 -4.79 14.66 -24.19
CA ALA A 174 -5.62 14.32 -23.03
C ALA A 174 -7.03 13.84 -23.44
N ARG A 175 -7.68 14.52 -24.40
CA ARG A 175 -8.97 14.09 -24.96
C ARG A 175 -8.90 12.74 -25.67
N ALA A 176 -7.86 12.50 -26.47
CA ALA A 176 -7.63 11.22 -27.15
C ALA A 176 -7.38 10.09 -26.14
N LEU A 177 -6.51 10.33 -25.15
CA LEU A 177 -6.20 9.43 -24.05
C LEU A 177 -7.47 9.04 -23.28
N LEU A 178 -8.30 9.98 -22.84
CA LEU A 178 -9.55 9.63 -22.15
C LEU A 178 -10.51 8.85 -23.07
N GLY A 179 -10.57 9.16 -24.37
CA GLY A 179 -11.33 8.36 -25.35
C GLY A 179 -10.84 6.90 -25.41
N ARG A 180 -9.54 6.69 -25.57
CA ARG A 180 -8.89 5.37 -25.56
C ARG A 180 -9.11 4.63 -24.22
N LEU A 181 -9.04 5.34 -23.10
CA LEU A 181 -9.30 4.79 -21.77
C LEU A 181 -10.76 4.35 -21.59
N THR A 182 -11.73 5.06 -22.17
CA THR A 182 -13.15 4.64 -22.09
C THR A 182 -13.43 3.32 -22.80
N THR A 183 -12.62 2.90 -23.79
CA THR A 183 -12.76 1.57 -24.42
C THR A 183 -12.33 0.41 -23.52
N PHE A 184 -11.69 0.69 -22.38
CA PHE A 184 -11.36 -0.30 -21.34
C PHE A 184 -12.38 -0.33 -20.18
N GLY A 185 -13.52 0.37 -20.30
CA GLY A 185 -14.57 0.40 -19.27
C GLY A 185 -14.50 1.57 -18.28
N ILE A 186 -13.54 2.48 -18.44
CA ILE A 186 -13.44 3.69 -17.61
C ILE A 186 -14.63 4.61 -17.89
N ALA A 187 -15.42 4.92 -16.87
CA ALA A 187 -16.61 5.76 -16.99
C ALA A 187 -16.22 7.24 -17.10
N ARG A 188 -16.79 8.00 -18.06
CA ARG A 188 -16.56 9.45 -18.13
C ARG A 188 -17.31 10.15 -17.01
N LYS A 189 -16.57 10.84 -16.13
CA LYS A 189 -17.16 11.78 -15.18
C LYS A 189 -17.63 13.01 -15.94
N GLY A 190 -18.93 13.29 -15.91
CA GLY A 190 -19.50 14.48 -16.55
C GLY A 190 -18.97 15.77 -15.90
N THR A 191 -18.47 16.68 -16.72
CA THR A 191 -18.31 18.09 -16.34
C THR A 191 -19.69 18.71 -16.16
N LYS A 192 -20.01 19.13 -14.93
CA LYS A 192 -21.09 20.09 -14.66
C LYS A 192 -20.61 21.51 -14.94
#